data_AF-A0A8S9K9S5-F1
#
_entry.id   AF-A0A8S9K9S5-F1
#
_cell.length_a   1.000
_cell.length_b   1.000
_cell.length_c   1.000
_cell.angle_alpha   90.00
_cell.angle_beta   90.00
_cell.angle_gamma   90.00
#
_symmetry.space_group_name_H-M   'P 1'
#
loop_
_entity.id
_entity.type
_entity.pdbx_description
1 polymer ?
#
loop_
_entity_poly.entity_id
_entity_poly.type
_entity_poly.pdbx_seq_one_letter_code
_entity_poly.pdbx_strand_id
1 'polypeptide(L)'
;EFIATFLFLYITVLTVMGVKRSPNMCASVGIQGIAWAFGGMIFALVYCTAGISGTRMFLLAMFRTCSVWNSLYLRLVIISGGHINPAVTFGLFLARKLSLTRALYYIVMQCLRAICGAGVVKGFQPKQYQAVGGGSNTVAPGYTKGSGLGAEIIGTFVLVYTVFSATDAKRNARDSHVPILAPLPIGFAVFLVHLATIPITGTGINPARSLGAAIIYNKDHSWDDHWVFWVGPFIGAALAALYHFCVHLPNLGVFFVSLSGGHINPAVTFGLFLARKLSLTRALYYIVMQCLGAICGAGVVKGFQPNQYQALGGGANTVAPGYTKGSGLGAEIIGTFVLVYTVFSATDAKRNARDSHVPILAPLPIGFAVFLVHLATIPITGTGINPARSLGAAIIYNKDHSWDDHWVFWVGPFIGAALAALYHVIVIRAIPFKSRN
;
A
#
# COMPACT_ATOMS: atom_id res chain seq x y z
N GLU A 1 -17.77 8.56 -19.34
CA GLU A 1 -18.29 8.07 -18.04
C GLU A 1 -19.69 7.45 -18.14
N PHE A 2 -20.73 8.19 -18.55
CA PHE A 2 -22.11 7.67 -18.63
C PHE A 2 -22.26 6.34 -19.39
N ILE A 3 -21.67 6.21 -20.59
CA ILE A 3 -21.71 4.98 -21.40
C ILE A 3 -20.99 3.80 -20.69
N ALA A 4 -19.89 4.07 -19.99
CA ALA A 4 -19.18 3.04 -19.22
C ALA A 4 -20.01 2.57 -18.02
N THR A 5 -20.71 3.49 -17.35
CA THR A 5 -21.63 3.18 -16.24
C THR A 5 -22.89 2.44 -16.72
N PHE A 6 -23.39 2.76 -17.92
CA PHE A 6 -24.55 2.09 -18.53
C PHE A 6 -24.22 0.66 -19.01
N LEU A 7 -23.10 0.49 -19.73
CA LEU A 7 -22.60 -0.84 -20.12
C LEU A 7 -22.28 -1.70 -18.88
N PHE A 8 -21.81 -1.07 -17.80
CA PHE A 8 -21.61 -1.68 -16.48
C PHE A 8 -22.90 -2.19 -15.84
N LEU A 9 -23.97 -1.40 -15.82
CA LEU A 9 -25.25 -1.83 -15.27
C LEU A 9 -25.86 -2.97 -16.11
N TYR A 10 -25.85 -2.83 -17.44
CA TYR A 10 -26.43 -3.78 -18.37
C TYR A 10 -25.75 -5.16 -18.33
N ILE A 11 -24.41 -5.20 -18.40
CA ILE A 11 -23.64 -6.45 -18.39
C ILE A 11 -23.69 -7.11 -17.01
N THR A 12 -23.73 -6.34 -15.92
CA THR A 12 -23.89 -6.89 -14.55
C THR A 12 -25.25 -7.56 -14.38
N VAL A 13 -26.32 -6.96 -14.87
CA VAL A 13 -27.67 -7.54 -14.83
C VAL A 13 -27.73 -8.83 -15.65
N LEU A 14 -27.17 -8.83 -16.86
CA LEU A 14 -27.09 -10.03 -17.71
C LEU A 14 -26.26 -11.15 -17.07
N THR A 15 -25.15 -10.81 -16.42
CA THR A 15 -24.29 -11.79 -15.72
C THR A 15 -25.04 -12.45 -14.57
N VAL A 16 -25.73 -11.66 -13.73
CA VAL A 16 -26.55 -12.17 -12.61
C VAL A 16 -27.71 -13.05 -13.11
N MET A 17 -28.36 -12.66 -14.20
CA MET A 17 -29.43 -13.44 -14.82
C MET A 17 -28.92 -14.76 -15.43
N GLY A 18 -27.73 -14.76 -16.01
CA GLY A 18 -27.08 -15.95 -16.58
C GLY A 18 -26.65 -16.98 -15.52
N VAL A 19 -26.20 -16.55 -14.33
CA VAL A 19 -25.83 -17.46 -13.23
C VAL A 19 -27.03 -18.23 -12.70
N LYS A 20 -28.17 -17.56 -12.53
CA LYS A 20 -29.38 -18.17 -11.95
C LYS A 20 -29.97 -19.30 -12.81
N ARG A 21 -29.54 -19.42 -14.07
CA ARG A 21 -30.00 -20.42 -15.04
C ARG A 21 -28.99 -21.55 -15.31
N SER A 22 -27.79 -21.55 -14.69
CA SER A 22 -26.75 -22.55 -15.00
C SER A 22 -26.91 -23.87 -14.23
N PRO A 23 -26.83 -25.04 -14.90
CA PRO A 23 -27.16 -26.33 -14.31
C PRO A 23 -26.07 -27.00 -13.46
N ASN A 24 -24.78 -26.62 -13.54
CA ASN A 24 -23.68 -27.29 -12.80
C ASN A 24 -22.39 -26.47 -12.65
N MET A 25 -21.58 -26.81 -11.62
CA MET A 25 -20.48 -25.97 -11.09
C MET A 25 -19.30 -25.74 -12.03
N CYS A 26 -18.96 -26.66 -12.95
CA CYS A 26 -17.89 -26.43 -13.93
C CYS A 26 -18.24 -25.33 -14.96
N ALA A 27 -19.53 -25.06 -15.18
CA ALA A 27 -19.98 -23.95 -16.02
C ALA A 27 -19.76 -22.57 -15.36
N SER A 28 -19.56 -22.51 -14.03
CA SER A 28 -19.34 -21.25 -13.29
C SER A 28 -17.96 -20.61 -13.53
N VAL A 29 -17.00 -21.36 -14.07
CA VAL A 29 -15.68 -20.86 -14.50
C VAL A 29 -15.83 -19.78 -15.59
N GLY A 30 -16.88 -19.88 -16.42
CA GLY A 30 -17.24 -18.86 -17.41
C GLY A 30 -17.78 -17.57 -16.78
N ILE A 31 -18.63 -17.67 -15.76
CA ILE A 31 -19.21 -16.53 -15.02
C ILE A 31 -18.13 -15.81 -14.18
N GLN A 32 -17.25 -16.57 -13.52
CA GLN A 32 -16.03 -16.02 -12.95
C GLN A 32 -15.20 -15.35 -14.05
N GLY A 33 -14.91 -16.03 -15.17
CA GLY A 33 -14.20 -15.45 -16.32
C GLY A 33 -14.79 -14.13 -16.84
N ILE A 34 -16.11 -13.97 -16.86
CA ILE A 34 -16.81 -12.73 -17.28
C ILE A 34 -16.66 -11.61 -16.25
N ALA A 35 -16.89 -11.89 -14.96
CA ALA A 35 -16.65 -10.94 -13.88
C ALA A 35 -15.17 -10.49 -13.87
N TRP A 36 -14.26 -11.42 -14.15
CA TRP A 36 -12.85 -11.15 -14.37
C TRP A 36 -12.62 -10.26 -15.58
N ALA A 37 -13.09 -10.61 -16.78
CA ALA A 37 -12.90 -9.82 -17.99
C ALA A 37 -13.34 -8.36 -17.78
N PHE A 38 -14.46 -8.17 -17.10
CA PHE A 38 -15.06 -6.86 -16.87
C PHE A 38 -14.32 -6.02 -15.82
N GLY A 39 -14.00 -6.60 -14.65
CA GLY A 39 -13.24 -5.90 -13.60
C GLY A 39 -11.84 -5.45 -14.04
N GLY A 40 -11.28 -6.12 -15.05
CA GLY A 40 -9.98 -5.76 -15.61
C GLY A 40 -9.93 -4.82 -16.75
N MET A 41 -10.92 -4.93 -17.62
CA MET A 41 -11.15 -3.90 -18.60
C MET A 41 -11.26 -2.55 -17.89
N ILE A 42 -12.02 -2.48 -16.78
CA ILE A 42 -12.15 -1.24 -15.98
C ILE A 42 -10.82 -0.86 -15.30
N PHE A 43 -10.09 -1.81 -14.71
CA PHE A 43 -8.78 -1.53 -14.11
C PHE A 43 -7.79 -0.95 -15.14
N ALA A 44 -7.64 -1.60 -16.30
CA ALA A 44 -6.77 -1.14 -17.38
C ALA A 44 -7.26 0.19 -17.99
N LEU A 45 -8.57 0.36 -18.18
CA LEU A 45 -9.18 1.60 -18.67
C LEU A 45 -8.84 2.77 -17.74
N VAL A 46 -9.06 2.61 -16.43
CA VAL A 46 -8.84 3.68 -15.46
C VAL A 46 -7.35 4.00 -15.30
N TYR A 47 -6.48 2.98 -15.24
CA TYR A 47 -5.03 3.18 -15.14
C TYR A 47 -4.41 3.81 -16.39
N CYS A 48 -4.80 3.35 -17.59
CA CYS A 48 -4.33 3.94 -18.83
C CYS A 48 -4.84 5.37 -18.97
N THR A 49 -6.11 5.64 -18.63
CA THR A 49 -6.66 7.02 -18.65
C THR A 49 -5.89 7.93 -17.69
N ALA A 50 -5.58 7.47 -16.46
CA ALA A 50 -4.79 8.24 -15.49
C ALA A 50 -3.37 8.53 -16.00
N GLY A 51 -2.69 7.55 -16.61
CA GLY A 51 -1.37 7.74 -17.22
C GLY A 51 -1.36 8.72 -18.39
N ILE A 52 -2.47 8.82 -19.12
CA ILE A 52 -2.64 9.72 -20.27
C ILE A 52 -3.02 11.17 -19.84
N SER A 53 -3.38 11.39 -18.58
CA SER A 53 -3.93 12.66 -18.04
C SER A 53 -2.88 13.70 -17.58
N GLY A 54 -1.58 13.38 -17.61
CA GLY A 54 -0.50 14.29 -17.19
C GLY A 54 -0.24 14.35 -15.67
N THR A 55 0.98 14.77 -15.28
CA THR A 55 1.58 14.61 -13.93
C THR A 55 0.85 15.32 -12.78
N ARG A 56 0.24 16.50 -12.99
CA ARG A 56 -0.49 17.23 -11.92
C ARG A 56 -1.90 16.69 -11.67
N MET A 57 -2.55 16.10 -12.67
CA MET A 57 -3.89 15.50 -12.57
C MET A 57 -3.83 14.03 -12.15
N PHE A 58 -2.64 13.43 -12.18
CA PHE A 58 -2.37 12.03 -11.87
C PHE A 58 -2.69 11.63 -10.42
N LEU A 59 -2.30 12.45 -9.43
CA LEU A 59 -2.60 12.19 -8.00
C LEU A 59 -4.10 12.23 -7.71
N LEU A 60 -4.82 13.18 -8.32
CA LEU A 60 -6.27 13.31 -8.21
C LEU A 60 -6.99 12.17 -8.94
N ALA A 61 -6.48 11.75 -10.11
CA ALA A 61 -6.97 10.61 -10.86
C ALA A 61 -6.75 9.30 -10.08
N MET A 62 -5.60 9.10 -9.45
CA MET A 62 -5.33 7.95 -8.58
C MET A 62 -6.24 7.90 -7.35
N PHE A 63 -6.47 9.04 -6.68
CA PHE A 63 -7.38 9.12 -5.54
C PHE A 63 -8.83 8.80 -5.96
N ARG A 64 -9.29 9.33 -7.11
CA ARG A 64 -10.60 9.00 -7.69
C ARG A 64 -10.69 7.54 -8.16
N THR A 65 -9.60 7.00 -8.69
CA THR A 65 -9.47 5.58 -9.09
C THR A 65 -9.60 4.66 -7.88
N CYS A 66 -8.95 4.99 -6.75
CA CYS A 66 -9.03 4.22 -5.52
C CYS A 66 -10.46 4.19 -4.95
N SER A 67 -11.19 5.31 -5.05
CA SER A 67 -12.61 5.42 -4.65
C SER A 67 -13.56 4.63 -5.56
N VAL A 68 -13.39 4.70 -6.89
CA VAL A 68 -14.17 3.88 -7.85
C VAL A 68 -13.82 2.39 -7.71
N TRP A 69 -12.55 2.07 -7.46
CA TRP A 69 -12.04 0.72 -7.24
C TRP A 69 -12.64 0.09 -5.98
N ASN A 70 -12.81 0.86 -4.89
CA ASN A 70 -13.44 0.36 -3.66
C ASN A 70 -14.89 -0.13 -3.93
N SER A 71 -15.67 0.60 -4.74
CA SER A 71 -17.05 0.22 -5.10
C SER A 71 -17.13 -0.95 -6.09
N LEU A 72 -16.15 -1.09 -6.99
CA LEU A 72 -16.09 -2.14 -8.01
C LEU A 72 -15.54 -3.47 -7.47
N TYR A 73 -14.52 -3.41 -6.61
CA TYR A 73 -13.83 -4.56 -6.04
C TYR A 73 -14.70 -5.36 -5.08
N LEU A 74 -15.53 -4.67 -4.28
CA LEU A 74 -16.46 -5.31 -3.32
C LEU A 74 -17.36 -6.37 -3.96
N ARG A 75 -17.71 -6.24 -5.25
CA ARG A 75 -18.55 -7.22 -5.96
C ARG A 75 -17.75 -8.35 -6.62
N LEU A 76 -16.52 -8.08 -7.06
CA LEU A 76 -15.64 -9.07 -7.70
C LEU A 76 -15.01 -10.04 -6.71
N VAL A 77 -14.72 -9.57 -5.50
CA VAL A 77 -14.15 -10.41 -4.43
C VAL A 77 -15.10 -11.53 -4.05
N ILE A 78 -16.40 -11.25 -3.98
CA ILE A 78 -17.42 -12.26 -3.66
C ILE A 78 -17.43 -13.39 -4.68
N ILE A 79 -17.14 -13.11 -5.95
CA ILE A 79 -17.23 -14.10 -7.03
C ILE A 79 -15.92 -14.88 -7.19
N SER A 80 -14.76 -14.23 -7.01
CA SER A 80 -13.48 -14.79 -7.47
C SER A 80 -12.28 -14.64 -6.53
N GLY A 81 -12.47 -13.96 -5.40
CA GLY A 81 -11.36 -13.53 -4.53
C GLY A 81 -10.69 -12.23 -5.00
N GLY A 82 -10.91 -11.79 -6.25
CA GLY A 82 -10.51 -10.45 -6.70
C GLY A 82 -9.00 -10.26 -6.92
N HIS A 83 -8.28 -11.24 -7.48
CA HIS A 83 -6.81 -11.11 -7.59
C HIS A 83 -6.38 -10.07 -8.64
N ILE A 84 -7.02 -10.03 -9.83
CA ILE A 84 -6.87 -8.96 -10.85
C ILE A 84 -5.43 -8.79 -11.40
N ASN A 85 -4.49 -9.64 -10.96
CA ASN A 85 -3.06 -9.49 -11.13
C ASN A 85 -2.38 -10.88 -11.13
N PRO A 86 -1.55 -11.19 -12.14
CA PRO A 86 -0.87 -12.48 -12.21
C PRO A 86 0.05 -12.74 -11.02
N ALA A 87 0.74 -11.72 -10.52
CA ALA A 87 1.63 -11.85 -9.37
C ALA A 87 0.88 -12.16 -8.08
N VAL A 88 -0.30 -11.56 -7.87
CA VAL A 88 -1.17 -11.90 -6.73
C VAL A 88 -1.68 -13.34 -6.83
N THR A 89 -2.10 -13.74 -8.04
CA THR A 89 -2.57 -15.11 -8.31
C THR A 89 -1.47 -16.13 -8.06
N PHE A 90 -0.25 -15.83 -8.50
CA PHE A 90 0.94 -16.65 -8.28
C PHE A 90 1.30 -16.75 -6.79
N GLY A 91 1.30 -15.63 -6.06
CA GLY A 91 1.53 -15.63 -4.61
C GLY A 91 0.52 -16.51 -3.86
N LEU A 92 -0.78 -16.38 -4.16
CA LEU A 92 -1.82 -17.22 -3.54
C LEU A 92 -1.70 -18.71 -3.91
N PHE A 93 -1.25 -19.01 -5.13
CA PHE A 93 -0.91 -20.39 -5.53
C PHE A 93 0.25 -20.94 -4.70
N LEU A 94 1.35 -20.20 -4.57
CA LEU A 94 2.49 -20.58 -3.70
C LEU A 94 2.06 -20.76 -2.25
N ALA A 95 1.12 -19.93 -1.78
CA ALA A 95 0.51 -20.03 -0.47
C ALA A 95 -0.44 -21.22 -0.27
N ARG A 96 -0.59 -22.10 -1.28
CA ARG A 96 -1.55 -23.21 -1.33
C ARG A 96 -3.00 -22.78 -1.09
N LYS A 97 -3.34 -21.52 -1.41
CA LYS A 97 -4.71 -20.97 -1.35
C LYS A 97 -5.45 -21.12 -2.68
N LEU A 98 -4.76 -21.52 -3.76
CA LEU A 98 -5.30 -21.68 -5.10
C LEU A 98 -4.68 -22.90 -5.79
N SER A 99 -5.46 -23.66 -6.58
CA SER A 99 -4.93 -24.77 -7.38
C SER A 99 -4.22 -24.27 -8.65
N LEU A 100 -3.29 -25.07 -9.19
CA LEU A 100 -2.53 -24.73 -10.39
C LEU A 100 -3.46 -24.43 -11.59
N THR A 101 -4.45 -25.27 -11.83
CA THR A 101 -5.40 -25.11 -12.95
C THR A 101 -6.15 -23.77 -12.86
N ARG A 102 -6.61 -23.40 -11.66
CA ARG A 102 -7.30 -22.11 -11.45
C ARG A 102 -6.32 -20.94 -11.60
N ALA A 103 -5.09 -21.09 -11.11
CA ALA A 103 -4.06 -20.06 -11.24
C ALA A 103 -3.75 -19.76 -12.71
N LEU A 104 -3.52 -20.78 -13.53
CA LEU A 104 -3.25 -20.64 -14.96
C LEU A 104 -4.42 -20.00 -15.69
N TYR A 105 -5.66 -20.48 -15.44
CA TYR A 105 -6.86 -19.89 -16.03
C TYR A 105 -7.00 -18.40 -15.67
N TYR A 106 -6.78 -18.05 -14.41
CA TYR A 106 -6.84 -16.67 -13.95
C TYR A 106 -5.80 -15.78 -14.64
N ILE A 107 -4.55 -16.23 -14.75
CA ILE A 107 -3.47 -15.47 -15.41
C ILE A 107 -3.80 -15.19 -16.88
N VAL A 108 -4.27 -16.21 -17.61
CA VAL A 108 -4.66 -16.05 -19.03
C VAL A 108 -5.78 -15.01 -19.16
N MET A 109 -6.83 -15.13 -18.35
CA MET A 109 -7.96 -14.20 -18.40
C MET A 109 -7.56 -12.76 -18.00
N GLN A 110 -6.62 -12.61 -17.07
CA GLN A 110 -6.07 -11.31 -16.69
C GLN A 110 -5.30 -10.66 -17.83
N CYS A 111 -4.54 -11.43 -18.60
CA CYS A 111 -3.79 -10.91 -19.75
C CYS A 111 -4.74 -10.47 -20.87
N LEU A 112 -5.68 -11.33 -21.27
CA LEU A 112 -6.65 -11.04 -22.33
C LEU A 112 -7.43 -9.75 -22.05
N ARG A 113 -7.93 -9.59 -20.82
CA ARG A 113 -8.70 -8.39 -20.46
C ARG A 113 -7.86 -7.11 -20.41
N ALA A 114 -6.58 -7.21 -20.05
CA ALA A 114 -5.69 -6.05 -20.04
C ALA A 114 -5.41 -5.57 -21.47
N ILE A 115 -5.25 -6.50 -22.42
CA ILE A 115 -5.14 -6.20 -23.85
C ILE A 115 -6.43 -5.53 -24.35
N CYS A 116 -7.60 -6.09 -24.04
CA CYS A 116 -8.89 -5.48 -24.41
C CYS A 116 -9.03 -4.07 -23.82
N GLY A 117 -8.73 -3.89 -22.54
CA GLY A 117 -8.82 -2.59 -21.86
C GLY A 117 -7.92 -1.53 -22.48
N ALA A 118 -6.66 -1.86 -22.77
CA ALA A 118 -5.75 -0.95 -23.45
C ALA A 118 -6.24 -0.62 -24.89
N GLY A 119 -6.78 -1.62 -25.61
CA GLY A 119 -7.35 -1.43 -26.94
C GLY A 119 -8.54 -0.46 -26.95
N VAL A 120 -9.43 -0.56 -25.96
CA VAL A 120 -10.55 0.37 -25.78
C VAL A 120 -10.06 1.80 -25.57
N VAL A 121 -9.05 2.00 -24.71
CA VAL A 121 -8.47 3.34 -24.45
C VAL A 121 -7.89 3.94 -25.73
N LYS A 122 -7.10 3.14 -26.48
CA LYS A 122 -6.57 3.56 -27.79
C LYS A 122 -7.69 3.90 -28.78
N GLY A 123 -8.80 3.16 -28.76
CA GLY A 123 -9.96 3.44 -29.61
C GLY A 123 -10.63 4.78 -29.31
N PHE A 124 -10.75 5.15 -28.03
CA PHE A 124 -11.36 6.44 -27.64
C PHE A 124 -10.44 7.64 -27.85
N GLN A 125 -9.14 7.50 -27.60
CA GLN A 125 -8.18 8.62 -27.66
C GLN A 125 -6.89 8.22 -28.41
N PRO A 126 -6.96 7.89 -29.70
CA PRO A 126 -5.83 7.30 -30.42
C PRO A 126 -4.60 8.21 -30.50
N LYS A 127 -4.80 9.51 -30.75
CA LYS A 127 -3.71 10.50 -30.83
C LYS A 127 -3.02 10.68 -29.48
N GLN A 128 -3.79 10.86 -28.41
CA GLN A 128 -3.27 11.08 -27.06
C GLN A 128 -2.60 9.81 -26.52
N TYR A 129 -3.20 8.63 -26.76
CA TYR A 129 -2.64 7.34 -26.40
C TYR A 129 -1.25 7.14 -26.99
N GLN A 130 -1.06 7.47 -28.28
CA GLN A 130 0.26 7.35 -28.91
C GLN A 130 1.27 8.39 -28.41
N ALA A 131 0.81 9.64 -28.20
CA ALA A 131 1.67 10.75 -27.78
C ALA A 131 2.30 10.56 -26.39
N VAL A 132 1.64 9.82 -25.49
CA VAL A 132 2.07 9.65 -24.09
C VAL A 132 2.58 8.24 -23.76
N GLY A 133 2.95 7.45 -24.77
CA GLY A 133 3.58 6.14 -24.55
C GLY A 133 2.60 4.97 -24.33
N GLY A 134 1.31 5.14 -24.64
CA GLY A 134 0.30 4.08 -24.57
C GLY A 134 0.04 3.52 -23.16
N GLY A 135 0.53 4.21 -22.13
CA GLY A 135 0.53 3.71 -20.75
C GLY A 135 1.43 2.49 -20.54
N SER A 136 2.36 2.21 -21.47
CA SER A 136 3.32 1.12 -21.39
C SER A 136 4.34 1.36 -20.27
N ASN A 137 4.77 0.28 -19.61
CA ASN A 137 5.81 0.34 -18.59
C ASN A 137 7.19 0.24 -19.26
N THR A 138 8.12 1.09 -18.84
CA THR A 138 9.52 1.12 -19.31
C THR A 138 10.40 1.58 -18.15
N VAL A 139 11.67 1.21 -18.14
CA VAL A 139 12.60 1.75 -17.14
C VAL A 139 12.93 3.18 -17.54
N ALA A 140 12.68 4.12 -16.62
CA ALA A 140 12.83 5.54 -16.91
C ALA A 140 14.30 5.90 -17.19
N PRO A 141 14.57 6.90 -18.06
CA PRO A 141 15.93 7.35 -18.32
C PRO A 141 16.66 7.74 -17.03
N GLY A 142 17.91 7.29 -16.89
CA GLY A 142 18.71 7.49 -15.67
C GLY A 142 18.59 6.37 -14.63
N TYR A 143 17.75 5.36 -14.87
CA TYR A 143 17.69 4.14 -14.07
C TYR A 143 18.24 2.94 -14.83
N THR A 144 18.88 2.02 -14.10
CA THR A 144 19.32 0.74 -14.68
C THR A 144 18.17 -0.26 -14.68
N LYS A 145 18.23 -1.27 -15.56
CA LYS A 145 17.26 -2.39 -15.54
C LYS A 145 17.24 -3.11 -14.19
N GLY A 146 18.39 -3.19 -13.50
CA GLY A 146 18.48 -3.73 -12.14
C GLY A 146 17.73 -2.88 -11.12
N SER A 147 17.82 -1.55 -11.22
CA SER A 147 17.06 -0.62 -10.38
C SER A 147 15.55 -0.76 -10.62
N GLY A 148 15.14 -0.85 -11.88
CA GLY A 148 13.74 -1.11 -12.25
C GLY A 148 13.24 -2.45 -11.71
N LEU A 149 14.02 -3.52 -11.88
CA LEU A 149 13.68 -4.85 -11.36
C LEU A 149 13.49 -4.85 -9.85
N GLY A 150 14.42 -4.24 -9.10
CA GLY A 150 14.30 -4.20 -7.65
C GLY A 150 13.12 -3.36 -7.16
N ALA A 151 12.79 -2.25 -7.84
CA ALA A 151 11.59 -1.47 -7.56
C ALA A 151 10.30 -2.29 -7.77
N GLU A 152 10.22 -3.05 -8.86
CA GLU A 152 9.09 -3.94 -9.17
C GLU A 152 8.97 -5.11 -8.17
N ILE A 153 10.10 -5.68 -7.72
CA ILE A 153 10.15 -6.72 -6.67
C ILE A 153 9.57 -6.17 -5.36
N ILE A 154 10.07 -5.03 -4.89
CA ILE A 154 9.64 -4.44 -3.60
C ILE A 154 8.20 -3.98 -3.67
N GLY A 155 7.83 -3.28 -4.75
CA GLY A 155 6.45 -2.82 -4.95
C GLY A 155 5.45 -3.98 -4.96
N THR A 156 5.80 -5.08 -5.63
CA THR A 156 4.95 -6.27 -5.66
C THR A 156 4.95 -7.04 -4.35
N PHE A 157 6.09 -7.10 -3.64
CA PHE A 157 6.15 -7.65 -2.29
C PHE A 157 5.17 -6.93 -1.35
N VAL A 158 5.18 -5.60 -1.33
CA VAL A 158 4.27 -4.78 -0.51
C VAL A 158 2.80 -5.06 -0.86
N LEU A 159 2.48 -5.11 -2.17
CA LEU A 159 1.14 -5.44 -2.65
C LEU A 159 0.71 -6.84 -2.17
N VAL A 160 1.48 -7.87 -2.48
CA VAL A 160 1.11 -9.27 -2.23
C VAL A 160 1.12 -9.60 -0.73
N TYR A 161 2.04 -9.02 0.04
CA TYR A 161 2.02 -9.14 1.50
C TYR A 161 0.78 -8.49 2.11
N THR A 162 0.36 -7.33 1.59
CA THR A 162 -0.88 -6.68 2.00
C THR A 162 -2.10 -7.50 1.61
N VAL A 163 -2.08 -8.14 0.43
CA VAL A 163 -3.13 -9.11 0.03
C VAL A 163 -3.24 -10.22 1.06
N PHE A 164 -2.13 -10.86 1.46
CA PHE A 164 -2.17 -11.90 2.49
C PHE A 164 -2.72 -11.39 3.82
N SER A 165 -2.24 -10.22 4.27
CA SER A 165 -2.69 -9.60 5.53
C SER A 165 -4.16 -9.16 5.50
N ALA A 166 -4.69 -8.92 4.30
CA ALA A 166 -6.07 -8.52 4.04
C ALA A 166 -7.00 -9.70 3.72
N THR A 167 -6.52 -10.95 3.78
CA THR A 167 -7.36 -12.13 3.60
C THR A 167 -8.26 -12.36 4.83
N ASP A 168 -9.57 -12.46 4.62
CA ASP A 168 -10.48 -12.88 5.68
C ASP A 168 -10.41 -14.41 5.84
N ALA A 169 -9.80 -14.88 6.93
CA ALA A 169 -9.69 -16.30 7.22
C ALA A 169 -11.04 -17.01 7.40
N LYS A 170 -12.13 -16.27 7.62
CA LYS A 170 -13.48 -16.81 7.87
C LYS A 170 -14.40 -16.73 6.66
N ARG A 171 -14.00 -16.07 5.56
CA ARG A 171 -14.86 -15.86 4.39
C ARG A 171 -14.13 -16.19 3.10
N ASN A 172 -14.76 -17.02 2.28
CA ASN A 172 -14.26 -17.40 0.96
C ASN A 172 -15.15 -16.84 -0.16
N ALA A 173 -14.56 -16.63 -1.32
CA ALA A 173 -15.27 -16.36 -2.56
C ALA A 173 -16.25 -17.50 -2.84
N ARG A 174 -17.40 -17.13 -3.39
CA ARG A 174 -18.57 -17.99 -3.58
C ARG A 174 -18.20 -19.30 -4.27
N ASP A 175 -18.65 -20.40 -3.67
CA ASP A 175 -18.44 -21.77 -4.15
C ASP A 175 -16.94 -22.14 -4.31
N SER A 176 -16.08 -21.60 -3.44
CA SER A 176 -14.63 -21.86 -3.47
C SER A 176 -13.96 -21.80 -2.08
N HIS A 177 -12.71 -22.25 -2.02
CA HIS A 177 -11.81 -22.05 -0.86
C HIS A 177 -10.89 -20.82 -1.02
N VAL A 178 -11.13 -19.97 -2.01
CA VAL A 178 -10.32 -18.76 -2.24
C VAL A 178 -10.75 -17.70 -1.22
N PRO A 179 -9.86 -17.12 -0.41
CA PRO A 179 -10.24 -16.15 0.61
C PRO A 179 -10.76 -14.84 0.01
N ILE A 180 -11.69 -14.19 0.72
CA ILE A 180 -12.14 -12.82 0.41
C ILE A 180 -11.03 -11.84 0.81
N LEU A 181 -10.72 -10.91 -0.10
CA LEU A 181 -9.72 -9.87 0.10
C LEU A 181 -10.37 -8.55 0.52
N ALA A 182 -9.85 -7.90 1.57
CA ALA A 182 -10.30 -6.57 1.95
C ALA A 182 -9.77 -5.53 0.93
N PRO A 183 -10.66 -4.82 0.19
CA PRO A 183 -10.22 -3.89 -0.84
C PRO A 183 -9.34 -2.78 -0.28
N LEU A 184 -9.83 -2.06 0.72
CA LEU A 184 -9.26 -0.77 1.12
C LEU A 184 -7.74 -0.83 1.42
N PRO A 185 -7.23 -1.80 2.21
CA PRO A 185 -5.79 -1.93 2.42
C PRO A 185 -5.00 -2.22 1.13
N ILE A 186 -5.52 -3.07 0.25
CA ILE A 186 -4.88 -3.42 -1.02
C ILE A 186 -4.82 -2.21 -1.95
N GLY A 187 -5.93 -1.46 -2.07
CA GLY A 187 -5.96 -0.23 -2.88
C GLY A 187 -4.98 0.82 -2.37
N PHE A 188 -4.86 0.96 -1.05
CA PHE A 188 -3.89 1.86 -0.43
C PHE A 188 -2.43 1.41 -0.64
N ALA A 189 -2.15 0.10 -0.54
CA ALA A 189 -0.83 -0.44 -0.85
C ALA A 189 -0.44 -0.16 -2.31
N VAL A 190 -1.36 -0.38 -3.26
CA VAL A 190 -1.14 -0.03 -4.66
C VAL A 190 -0.87 1.48 -4.80
N PHE A 191 -1.65 2.33 -4.14
CA PHE A 191 -1.44 3.78 -4.16
C PHE A 191 -0.04 4.19 -3.68
N LEU A 192 0.40 3.68 -2.52
CA LEU A 192 1.73 3.98 -1.98
C LEU A 192 2.86 3.49 -2.90
N VAL A 193 2.72 2.29 -3.46
CA VAL A 193 3.71 1.76 -4.41
C VAL A 193 3.81 2.67 -5.63
N HIS A 194 2.68 3.13 -6.18
CA HIS A 194 2.70 4.05 -7.31
C HIS A 194 3.42 5.36 -6.99
N LEU A 195 3.20 5.96 -5.81
CA LEU A 195 3.92 7.16 -5.41
C LEU A 195 5.45 6.96 -5.45
N ALA A 196 5.92 5.77 -5.08
CA ALA A 196 7.34 5.45 -5.04
C ALA A 196 7.92 5.00 -6.40
N THR A 197 7.20 4.21 -7.18
CA THR A 197 7.75 3.50 -8.34
C THR A 197 7.41 4.12 -9.69
N ILE A 198 6.48 5.07 -9.77
CA ILE A 198 6.18 5.77 -11.04
C ILE A 198 7.42 6.43 -11.64
N PRO A 199 8.24 7.19 -10.89
CA PRO A 199 9.41 7.84 -11.45
C PRO A 199 10.48 6.86 -11.98
N ILE A 200 10.42 5.59 -11.58
CA ILE A 200 11.42 4.56 -11.93
C ILE A 200 10.94 3.72 -13.11
N THR A 201 9.69 3.25 -13.08
CA THR A 201 9.17 2.26 -14.06
C THR A 201 7.77 2.55 -14.59
N GLY A 202 7.15 3.66 -14.17
CA GLY A 202 5.71 3.88 -14.36
C GLY A 202 4.82 2.96 -13.52
N THR A 203 5.40 2.14 -12.63
CA THR A 203 4.75 1.12 -11.78
C THR A 203 4.07 0.00 -12.57
N GLY A 204 4.76 -1.13 -12.70
CA GLY A 204 4.22 -2.35 -13.27
C GLY A 204 3.35 -3.07 -12.24
N ILE A 205 3.98 -3.71 -11.26
CA ILE A 205 3.53 -4.59 -10.17
C ILE A 205 2.45 -5.63 -10.51
N ASN A 206 2.05 -5.66 -11.78
CA ASN A 206 0.98 -6.42 -12.38
C ASN A 206 1.41 -6.78 -13.81
N PRO A 207 1.85 -8.03 -14.03
CA PRO A 207 2.32 -8.47 -15.34
C PRO A 207 1.27 -8.34 -16.44
N ALA A 208 0.00 -8.61 -16.14
CA ALA A 208 -1.08 -8.50 -17.12
C ALA A 208 -1.31 -7.05 -17.56
N ARG A 209 -1.30 -6.09 -16.62
CA ARG A 209 -1.40 -4.65 -16.92
C ARG A 209 -0.25 -4.19 -17.83
N SER A 210 0.95 -4.67 -17.55
CA SER A 210 2.15 -4.33 -18.31
C SER A 210 2.09 -4.93 -19.72
N LEU A 211 1.68 -6.20 -19.83
CA LEU A 211 1.52 -6.91 -21.12
C LEU A 211 0.44 -6.28 -22.00
N GLY A 212 -0.73 -5.97 -21.43
CA GLY A 212 -1.82 -5.37 -22.19
C GLY A 212 -1.45 -4.04 -22.83
N ALA A 213 -0.76 -3.17 -22.07
CA ALA A 213 -0.28 -1.89 -22.57
C ALA A 213 0.82 -2.07 -23.64
N ALA A 214 1.79 -2.96 -23.41
CA ALA A 214 2.87 -3.23 -24.35
C ALA A 214 2.36 -3.75 -25.71
N ILE A 215 1.41 -4.70 -25.71
CA ILE A 215 0.81 -5.26 -26.93
C ILE A 215 0.07 -4.21 -27.74
N ILE A 216 -0.74 -3.37 -27.09
CA ILE A 216 -1.58 -2.40 -27.80
C ILE A 216 -0.80 -1.18 -28.30
N TYR A 217 0.24 -0.79 -27.55
CA TYR A 217 1.12 0.29 -27.94
C TYR A 217 2.12 -0.14 -29.03
N ASN A 218 2.64 -1.36 -28.92
CA ASN A 218 3.49 -2.04 -29.90
C ASN A 218 4.66 -1.20 -30.44
N LYS A 219 5.61 -0.86 -29.57
CA LYS A 219 6.83 -0.13 -29.89
C LYS A 219 8.04 -0.83 -29.26
N ASP A 220 9.20 -0.78 -29.91
CA ASP A 220 10.40 -1.54 -29.52
C ASP A 220 10.82 -1.31 -28.06
N HIS A 221 10.93 -0.04 -27.65
CA HIS A 221 11.27 0.32 -26.26
C HIS A 221 10.31 -0.23 -25.18
N SER A 222 9.06 -0.61 -25.54
CA SER A 222 8.13 -1.26 -24.60
C SER A 222 8.42 -2.75 -24.39
N TRP A 223 9.11 -3.37 -25.35
CA TRP A 223 9.46 -4.78 -25.32
C TRP A 223 10.85 -5.03 -24.70
N ASP A 224 11.78 -4.09 -24.88
CA ASP A 224 13.16 -4.18 -24.37
C ASP A 224 13.26 -4.39 -22.84
N ASP A 225 12.34 -3.81 -22.10
CA ASP A 225 12.27 -3.90 -20.63
C ASP A 225 11.14 -4.81 -20.15
N HIS A 226 10.38 -5.43 -21.05
CA HIS A 226 9.13 -6.10 -20.71
C HIS A 226 9.31 -7.23 -19.69
N TRP A 227 10.44 -7.93 -19.77
CA TRP A 227 10.78 -9.02 -18.86
C TRP A 227 10.84 -8.57 -17.39
N VAL A 228 11.22 -7.31 -17.12
CA VAL A 228 11.29 -6.73 -15.78
C VAL A 228 9.93 -6.79 -15.09
N PHE A 229 8.85 -6.53 -15.85
CA PHE A 229 7.47 -6.47 -15.37
C PHE A 229 6.79 -7.84 -15.22
N TRP A 230 7.50 -8.93 -15.55
CA TRP A 230 7.10 -10.29 -15.24
C TRP A 230 7.95 -10.89 -14.13
N VAL A 231 9.28 -10.83 -14.29
CA VAL A 231 10.24 -11.40 -13.37
C VAL A 231 10.18 -10.70 -12.01
N GLY A 232 10.18 -9.36 -12.00
CA GLY A 232 10.12 -8.57 -10.77
C GLY A 232 8.88 -8.88 -9.93
N PRO A 233 7.67 -8.76 -10.50
CA PRO A 233 6.46 -9.06 -9.76
C PRO A 233 6.33 -10.51 -9.28
N PHE A 234 6.79 -11.50 -10.04
CA PHE A 234 6.76 -12.90 -9.59
C PHE A 234 7.75 -13.18 -8.46
N ILE A 235 8.96 -12.61 -8.52
CA ILE A 235 9.91 -12.69 -7.39
C ILE A 235 9.33 -12.01 -6.16
N GLY A 236 8.80 -10.79 -6.29
CA GLY A 236 8.17 -10.06 -5.18
C GLY A 236 7.01 -10.83 -4.54
N ALA A 237 6.15 -11.45 -5.37
CA ALA A 237 5.06 -12.30 -4.89
C ALA A 237 5.56 -13.57 -4.17
N ALA A 238 6.59 -14.22 -4.68
CA ALA A 238 7.19 -15.40 -4.05
C ALA A 238 7.82 -15.05 -2.69
N LEU A 239 8.55 -13.95 -2.61
CA LEU A 239 9.12 -13.44 -1.36
C LEU A 239 8.02 -13.10 -0.35
N ALA A 240 6.92 -12.48 -0.79
CA ALA A 240 5.79 -12.18 0.09
C ALA A 240 5.11 -13.45 0.60
N ALA A 241 4.94 -14.47 -0.25
CA ALA A 241 4.39 -15.77 0.15
C ALA A 241 5.30 -16.48 1.15
N LEU A 242 6.62 -16.52 0.88
CA LEU A 242 7.62 -17.08 1.78
C LEU A 242 7.62 -16.36 3.13
N TYR A 243 7.67 -15.03 3.11
CA TYR A 243 7.62 -14.22 4.34
C TYR A 243 6.34 -14.48 5.12
N HIS A 244 5.18 -14.51 4.46
CA HIS A 244 3.91 -14.84 5.10
C HIS A 244 3.95 -16.23 5.75
N PHE A 245 4.52 -17.25 5.09
CA PHE A 245 4.70 -18.57 5.67
C PHE A 245 5.62 -18.54 6.88
N CYS A 246 6.80 -17.92 6.76
CA CYS A 246 7.75 -17.77 7.86
C CYS A 246 7.12 -17.07 9.08
N VAL A 247 6.29 -16.05 8.83
CA VAL A 247 5.59 -15.27 9.85
C VAL A 247 4.32 -15.95 10.38
N HIS A 248 3.89 -17.08 9.83
CA HIS A 248 2.76 -17.87 10.36
C HIS A 248 3.16 -19.29 10.80
N LEU A 249 4.46 -19.63 10.72
CA LEU A 249 4.98 -20.84 11.37
C LEU A 249 4.81 -20.70 12.89
N PRO A 250 4.25 -21.69 13.59
CA PRO A 250 3.97 -21.60 15.03
C PRO A 250 5.22 -21.28 15.90
N ASN A 251 6.43 -21.53 15.39
CA ASN A 251 7.69 -21.26 16.11
C ASN A 251 8.43 -19.97 15.68
N LEU A 252 8.12 -19.39 14.52
CA LEU A 252 8.80 -18.20 13.96
C LEU A 252 7.84 -17.02 13.74
N GLY A 253 6.55 -17.30 13.67
CA GLY A 253 5.52 -16.34 13.28
C GLY A 253 5.05 -15.37 14.34
N VAL A 254 5.28 -15.74 15.59
CA VAL A 254 5.07 -14.86 16.73
C VAL A 254 6.03 -13.65 16.67
N PHE A 255 7.14 -13.71 15.91
CA PHE A 255 8.25 -12.75 16.05
C PHE A 255 8.03 -11.33 15.52
N PHE A 256 7.29 -11.10 14.43
CA PHE A 256 7.37 -9.80 13.72
C PHE A 256 6.15 -8.87 13.87
N VAL A 257 4.91 -9.37 13.78
CA VAL A 257 3.69 -8.53 13.86
C VAL A 257 2.92 -8.76 15.15
N SER A 258 2.82 -10.01 15.60
CA SER A 258 2.09 -10.38 16.83
C SER A 258 2.85 -10.04 18.12
N LEU A 259 4.18 -9.97 18.12
CA LEU A 259 4.97 -9.51 19.28
C LEU A 259 5.08 -7.98 19.35
N SER A 260 5.33 -7.30 18.21
CA SER A 260 5.62 -5.85 18.21
C SER A 260 4.39 -4.96 18.37
N GLY A 261 3.19 -5.46 18.02
CA GLY A 261 1.98 -4.65 17.93
C GLY A 261 1.97 -3.68 16.74
N GLY A 262 2.93 -3.80 15.81
CA GLY A 262 3.04 -2.94 14.64
C GLY A 262 3.66 -1.56 14.91
N HIS A 263 4.29 -1.35 16.07
CA HIS A 263 4.98 -0.09 16.35
C HIS A 263 6.29 -0.03 15.54
N ILE A 264 6.33 0.89 14.57
CA ILE A 264 7.50 1.15 13.72
C ILE A 264 8.11 2.53 14.00
N ASN A 265 7.87 3.05 15.21
CA ASN A 265 8.22 4.40 15.64
C ASN A 265 8.68 4.39 17.11
N PRO A 266 9.91 4.87 17.41
CA PRO A 266 10.40 4.97 18.78
C PRO A 266 9.52 5.80 19.71
N ALA A 267 8.93 6.89 19.23
CA ALA A 267 8.05 7.75 20.03
C ALA A 267 6.73 7.05 20.41
N VAL A 268 6.16 6.25 19.49
CA VAL A 268 4.98 5.42 19.80
C VAL A 268 5.32 4.34 20.81
N THR A 269 6.48 3.68 20.64
CA THR A 269 6.99 2.66 21.56
C THR A 269 7.19 3.24 22.97
N PHE A 270 7.77 4.44 23.05
CA PHE A 270 7.96 5.18 24.29
C PHE A 270 6.64 5.57 24.96
N GLY A 271 5.67 6.09 24.19
CA GLY A 271 4.33 6.38 24.70
C GLY A 271 3.68 5.15 25.33
N LEU A 272 3.71 4.01 24.65
CA LEU A 272 3.16 2.75 25.17
C LEU A 272 3.88 2.24 26.41
N PHE A 273 5.19 2.43 26.48
CA PHE A 273 5.97 2.16 27.69
C PHE A 273 5.48 3.03 28.86
N LEU A 274 5.31 4.34 28.67
CA LEU A 274 4.78 5.25 29.70
C LEU A 274 3.35 4.90 30.14
N ALA A 275 2.52 4.42 29.22
CA ALA A 275 1.18 3.91 29.53
C ALA A 275 1.19 2.52 30.20
N ARG A 276 2.36 1.99 30.57
CA ARG A 276 2.59 0.66 31.18
C ARG A 276 2.05 -0.50 30.33
N LYS A 277 2.04 -0.34 29.01
CA LYS A 277 1.64 -1.37 28.02
C LYS A 277 2.82 -2.21 27.55
N LEU A 278 4.05 -1.76 27.81
CA LEU A 278 5.29 -2.40 27.38
C LEU A 278 6.34 -2.33 28.50
N SER A 279 7.14 -3.38 28.68
CA SER A 279 8.29 -3.37 29.60
C SER A 279 9.46 -2.56 29.03
N LEU A 280 10.32 -1.99 29.89
CA LEU A 280 11.50 -1.23 29.45
C LEU A 280 12.40 -2.03 28.50
N THR A 281 12.73 -3.28 28.84
CA THR A 281 13.59 -4.14 28.02
C THR A 281 13.05 -4.30 26.60
N ARG A 282 11.77 -4.63 26.46
CA ARG A 282 11.11 -4.74 25.14
C ARG A 282 11.08 -3.40 24.39
N ALA A 283 10.85 -2.29 25.09
CA ALA A 283 10.86 -0.97 24.47
C ALA A 283 12.22 -0.64 23.85
N LEU A 284 13.31 -0.91 24.58
CA LEU A 284 14.67 -0.70 24.08
C LEU A 284 14.98 -1.58 22.85
N TYR A 285 14.66 -2.87 22.90
CA TYR A 285 14.85 -3.76 21.74
C TYR A 285 14.05 -3.30 20.52
N TYR A 286 12.81 -2.84 20.70
CA TYR A 286 12.02 -2.30 19.58
C TYR A 286 12.61 -1.02 19.00
N ILE A 287 13.06 -0.08 19.83
CA ILE A 287 13.69 1.16 19.33
C ILE A 287 14.93 0.84 18.49
N VAL A 288 15.79 -0.08 18.95
CA VAL A 288 16.98 -0.50 18.20
C VAL A 288 16.60 -1.13 16.87
N MET A 289 15.68 -2.09 16.86
CA MET A 289 15.25 -2.75 15.63
C MET A 289 14.55 -1.81 14.66
N GLN A 290 13.77 -0.85 15.15
CA GLN A 290 13.14 0.19 14.34
C GLN A 290 14.19 1.07 13.65
N CYS A 291 15.24 1.47 14.38
CA CYS A 291 16.34 2.25 13.82
C CYS A 291 17.10 1.46 12.74
N LEU A 292 17.44 0.19 13.02
CA LEU A 292 18.09 -0.68 12.03
C LEU A 292 17.24 -0.86 10.77
N GLY A 293 15.93 -1.08 10.94
CA GLY A 293 15.00 -1.18 9.81
C GLY A 293 14.93 0.11 8.99
N ALA A 294 14.92 1.27 9.65
CA ALA A 294 14.91 2.57 8.97
C ALA A 294 16.23 2.86 8.22
N ILE A 295 17.38 2.48 8.79
CA ILE A 295 18.70 2.59 8.13
C ILE A 295 18.73 1.72 6.87
N CYS A 296 18.32 0.45 6.98
CA CYS A 296 18.21 -0.45 5.83
C CYS A 296 17.27 0.12 4.76
N GLY A 297 16.10 0.61 5.16
CA GLY A 297 15.12 1.21 4.24
C GLY A 297 15.68 2.42 3.49
N ALA A 298 16.34 3.35 4.19
CA ALA A 298 16.97 4.51 3.56
C ALA A 298 18.11 4.09 2.61
N GLY A 299 18.91 3.07 2.98
CA GLY A 299 19.97 2.51 2.14
C GLY A 299 19.43 1.92 0.83
N VAL A 300 18.31 1.20 0.90
CA VAL A 300 17.62 0.66 -0.27
C VAL A 300 17.15 1.79 -1.21
N VAL A 301 16.55 2.86 -0.68
CA VAL A 301 16.13 4.02 -1.50
C VAL A 301 17.33 4.68 -2.19
N LYS A 302 18.44 4.91 -1.46
CA LYS A 302 19.67 5.46 -2.03
C LYS A 302 20.25 4.55 -3.12
N GLY A 303 20.18 3.23 -2.94
CA GLY A 303 20.64 2.26 -3.94
C GLY A 303 19.84 2.30 -5.24
N PHE A 304 18.51 2.51 -5.16
CA PHE A 304 17.66 2.59 -6.35
C PHE A 304 17.72 3.92 -7.07
N GLN A 305 17.82 5.02 -6.33
CA GLN A 305 17.70 6.37 -6.88
C GLN A 305 18.86 7.28 -6.43
N PRO A 306 20.14 6.92 -6.65
CA PRO A 306 21.28 7.61 -6.01
C PRO A 306 21.32 9.11 -6.33
N ASN A 307 21.11 9.49 -7.58
CA ASN A 307 21.16 10.89 -8.00
C ASN A 307 19.99 11.71 -7.43
N GLN A 308 18.76 11.20 -7.53
CA GLN A 308 17.58 11.88 -6.97
C GLN A 308 17.62 11.92 -5.44
N TYR A 309 18.06 10.84 -4.81
CA TYR A 309 18.24 10.75 -3.37
C TYR A 309 19.18 11.86 -2.88
N GLN A 310 20.33 12.03 -3.53
CA GLN A 310 21.26 13.10 -3.15
C GLN A 310 20.71 14.50 -3.45
N ALA A 311 20.08 14.69 -4.61
CA ALA A 311 19.52 15.98 -5.00
C ALA A 311 18.36 16.45 -4.09
N LEU A 312 17.61 15.51 -3.51
CA LEU A 312 16.45 15.78 -2.65
C LEU A 312 16.78 15.70 -1.14
N GLY A 313 18.06 15.77 -0.77
CA GLY A 313 18.47 15.79 0.64
C GLY A 313 18.34 14.45 1.37
N GLY A 314 18.29 13.34 0.64
CA GLY A 314 18.23 11.98 1.18
C GLY A 314 16.99 11.65 2.01
N GLY A 315 15.98 12.52 1.96
CA GLY A 315 14.82 12.47 2.85
C GLY A 315 15.17 12.78 4.32
N ALA A 316 16.36 13.30 4.60
CA ALA A 316 16.76 13.70 5.94
C ALA A 316 15.89 14.87 6.43
N ASN A 317 15.53 14.84 7.71
CA ASN A 317 14.80 15.94 8.34
C ASN A 317 15.76 17.06 8.71
N THR A 318 15.34 18.29 8.46
CA THR A 318 16.06 19.52 8.82
C THR A 318 15.02 20.60 9.09
N VAL A 319 15.30 21.56 9.98
CA VAL A 319 14.40 22.71 10.13
C VAL A 319 14.50 23.56 8.87
N ALA A 320 13.36 23.86 8.25
CA ALA A 320 13.32 24.57 6.98
C ALA A 320 13.81 26.02 7.14
N PRO A 321 14.48 26.58 6.11
CA PRO A 321 14.90 27.98 6.13
C PRO A 321 13.73 28.92 6.44
N GLY A 322 13.93 29.87 7.34
CA GLY A 322 12.89 30.80 7.80
C GLY A 322 12.12 30.33 9.04
N TYR A 323 12.35 29.10 9.53
CA TYR A 323 11.85 28.63 10.82
C TYR A 323 12.97 28.57 11.86
N THR A 324 12.64 28.86 13.12
CA THR A 324 13.58 28.68 14.23
C THR A 324 13.60 27.22 14.68
N LYS A 325 14.69 26.78 15.31
CA LYS A 325 14.76 25.45 15.95
C LYS A 325 13.63 25.24 16.97
N GLY A 326 13.20 26.30 17.65
CA GLY A 326 12.03 26.28 18.55
C GLY A 326 10.71 26.03 17.81
N SER A 327 10.51 26.65 16.65
CA SER A 327 9.35 26.41 15.78
C SER A 327 9.33 24.96 15.27
N GLY A 328 10.48 24.44 14.84
CA GLY A 328 10.64 23.04 14.45
C GLY A 328 10.33 22.08 15.59
N LEU A 329 10.89 22.33 16.78
CA LEU A 329 10.63 21.53 17.98
C LEU A 329 9.14 21.53 18.35
N GLY A 330 8.49 22.69 18.35
CA GLY A 330 7.05 22.81 18.60
C GLY A 330 6.20 22.01 17.61
N ALA A 331 6.55 22.07 16.32
CA ALA A 331 5.86 21.31 15.28
C ALA A 331 5.98 19.78 15.50
N GLU A 332 7.17 19.29 15.85
CA GLU A 332 7.40 17.87 16.13
C GLU A 332 6.70 17.38 17.40
N ILE A 333 6.64 18.20 18.45
CA ILE A 333 5.90 17.91 19.68
C ILE A 333 4.41 17.73 19.37
N ILE A 334 3.81 18.72 18.70
CA ILE A 334 2.37 18.71 18.39
C ILE A 334 2.04 17.56 17.43
N GLY A 335 2.83 17.40 16.37
CA GLY A 335 2.64 16.33 15.39
C GLY A 335 2.71 14.94 16.02
N THR A 336 3.68 14.72 16.90
CA THR A 336 3.82 13.43 17.59
C THR A 336 2.75 13.22 18.66
N PHE A 337 2.34 14.28 19.36
CA PHE A 337 1.19 14.21 20.28
C PHE A 337 -0.05 13.71 19.54
N VAL A 338 -0.40 14.30 18.39
CA VAL A 338 -1.57 13.89 17.58
C VAL A 338 -1.46 12.43 17.16
N LEU A 339 -0.28 11.99 16.71
CA LEU A 339 -0.03 10.61 16.33
C LEU A 339 -0.24 9.65 17.52
N VAL A 340 0.47 9.86 18.62
CA VAL A 340 0.45 8.95 19.78
C VAL A 340 -0.91 8.97 20.49
N TYR A 341 -1.55 10.14 20.56
CA TYR A 341 -2.93 10.27 21.03
C TYR A 341 -3.90 9.44 20.19
N THR A 342 -3.76 9.49 18.86
CA THR A 342 -4.59 8.71 17.94
C THR A 342 -4.34 7.21 18.12
N VAL A 343 -3.08 6.80 18.31
CA VAL A 343 -2.74 5.39 18.62
C VAL A 343 -3.47 4.95 19.88
N PHE A 344 -3.38 5.70 20.98
CA PHE A 344 -4.10 5.35 22.21
C PHE A 344 -5.62 5.34 22.01
N SER A 345 -6.16 6.33 21.31
CA SER A 345 -7.60 6.45 21.07
C SER A 345 -8.16 5.35 20.16
N ALA A 346 -7.37 4.87 19.20
CA ALA A 346 -7.74 3.82 18.26
C ALA A 346 -7.57 2.41 18.85
N THR A 347 -6.71 2.25 19.87
CA THR A 347 -6.38 0.96 20.48
C THR A 347 -6.99 0.77 21.88
N ASP A 348 -7.77 1.73 22.38
CA ASP A 348 -8.43 1.61 23.69
C ASP A 348 -9.51 0.52 23.70
N ALA A 349 -9.30 -0.52 24.52
CA ALA A 349 -10.21 -1.65 24.67
C ALA A 349 -11.60 -1.27 25.22
N LYS A 350 -11.75 -0.11 25.88
CA LYS A 350 -13.07 0.40 26.30
C LYS A 350 -13.92 0.92 25.13
N ARG A 351 -13.34 1.03 23.93
CA ARG A 351 -14.05 1.28 22.67
C ARG A 351 -14.35 -0.01 21.89
N ASN A 352 -14.54 -1.14 22.57
CA ASN A 352 -15.50 -2.11 22.04
C ASN A 352 -16.82 -1.34 21.91
N ALA A 353 -17.09 -0.84 20.70
CA ALA A 353 -18.31 -0.08 20.44
C ALA A 353 -19.45 -0.93 20.98
N ARG A 354 -20.18 -0.38 21.96
CA ARG A 354 -21.48 -0.89 22.41
C ARG A 354 -22.20 -1.40 21.16
N ASP A 355 -22.31 -2.71 21.05
CA ASP A 355 -23.08 -3.43 20.02
C ASP A 355 -22.69 -3.26 18.54
N SER A 356 -21.42 -3.04 18.19
CA SER A 356 -21.03 -3.06 16.76
C SER A 356 -20.30 -4.35 16.37
N HIS A 357 -20.94 -5.16 15.53
CA HIS A 357 -20.39 -6.33 14.82
C HIS A 357 -19.27 -5.98 13.82
N VAL A 358 -18.68 -4.78 13.92
CA VAL A 358 -17.70 -4.22 12.98
C VAL A 358 -16.33 -4.20 13.67
N PRO A 359 -15.33 -4.94 13.15
CA PRO A 359 -13.98 -4.91 13.71
C PRO A 359 -13.41 -3.49 13.66
N ILE A 360 -12.84 -3.02 14.76
CA ILE A 360 -12.22 -1.70 14.89
C ILE A 360 -11.06 -1.62 13.88
N LEU A 361 -11.21 -0.78 12.84
CA LEU A 361 -10.17 -0.47 11.86
C LEU A 361 -9.10 0.45 12.47
N ALA A 362 -8.48 0.07 13.59
CA ALA A 362 -7.49 0.90 14.30
C ALA A 362 -6.34 1.45 13.42
N PRO A 363 -5.83 0.73 12.40
CA PRO A 363 -4.80 1.25 11.50
C PRO A 363 -5.25 2.46 10.66
N LEU A 364 -6.54 2.58 10.36
CA LEU A 364 -7.05 3.61 9.44
C LEU A 364 -6.99 5.02 10.06
N PRO A 365 -7.53 5.28 11.28
CA PRO A 365 -7.35 6.56 11.96
C PRO A 365 -5.87 6.92 12.18
N ILE A 366 -5.03 5.93 12.52
CA ILE A 366 -3.59 6.15 12.72
C ILE A 366 -2.94 6.63 11.42
N GLY A 367 -3.23 5.97 10.29
CA GLY A 367 -2.74 6.39 8.97
C GLY A 367 -3.19 7.80 8.59
N PHE A 368 -4.45 8.16 8.86
CA PHE A 368 -4.94 9.53 8.64
C PHE A 368 -4.26 10.56 9.53
N ALA A 369 -4.01 10.25 10.80
CA ALA A 369 -3.28 11.14 11.70
C ALA A 369 -1.86 11.40 11.18
N VAL A 370 -1.15 10.34 10.76
CA VAL A 370 0.17 10.47 10.11
C VAL A 370 0.07 11.37 8.88
N PHE A 371 -0.89 11.12 7.98
CA PHE A 371 -1.08 11.92 6.76
C PHE A 371 -1.30 13.40 7.05
N LEU A 372 -2.22 13.75 7.97
CA LEU A 372 -2.51 15.13 8.33
C LEU A 372 -1.30 15.83 8.96
N VAL A 373 -0.57 15.13 9.83
CA VAL A 373 0.64 15.68 10.45
C VAL A 373 1.73 15.91 9.40
N HIS A 374 1.86 15.04 8.40
CA HIS A 374 2.79 15.27 7.29
C HIS A 374 2.41 16.52 6.50
N LEU A 375 1.13 16.71 6.15
CA LEU A 375 0.70 17.93 5.45
C LEU A 375 1.04 19.22 6.23
N ALA A 376 0.92 19.19 7.55
CA ALA A 376 1.19 20.34 8.41
C ALA A 376 2.68 20.59 8.66
N THR A 377 3.49 19.53 8.79
CA THR A 377 4.88 19.65 9.30
C THR A 377 5.95 19.45 8.23
N ILE A 378 5.63 18.90 7.05
CA ILE A 378 6.59 18.81 5.93
C ILE A 378 7.22 20.19 5.63
N PRO A 379 6.45 21.30 5.51
CA PRO A 379 7.03 22.61 5.20
C PRO A 379 7.95 23.18 6.28
N ILE A 380 7.87 22.67 7.52
CA ILE A 380 8.60 23.20 8.67
C ILE A 380 9.86 22.38 8.93
N THR A 381 9.78 21.06 8.87
CA THR A 381 10.86 20.14 9.32
C THR A 381 11.05 18.92 8.41
N GLY A 382 10.25 18.78 7.35
CA GLY A 382 10.14 17.53 6.60
C GLY A 382 9.45 16.39 7.36
N THR A 383 8.81 16.68 8.51
CA THR A 383 8.10 15.74 9.40
C THR A 383 8.99 14.68 10.04
N GLY A 384 9.48 14.96 11.23
CA GLY A 384 10.36 14.11 12.03
C GLY A 384 9.68 13.34 13.16
N ILE A 385 8.36 13.15 13.12
CA ILE A 385 7.55 12.53 14.19
C ILE A 385 7.91 11.06 14.49
N ASN A 386 8.83 10.48 13.71
CA ASN A 386 9.39 9.15 13.88
C ASN A 386 10.92 9.23 13.99
N PRO A 387 11.48 9.14 15.21
CA PRO A 387 12.92 9.25 15.42
C PRO A 387 13.75 8.22 14.64
N ALA A 388 13.25 6.98 14.49
CA ALA A 388 13.95 5.94 13.73
C ALA A 388 14.04 6.31 12.24
N ARG A 389 12.94 6.83 11.67
CA ARG A 389 12.91 7.31 10.27
C ARG A 389 13.88 8.47 10.07
N SER A 390 13.88 9.43 10.97
CA SER A 390 14.78 10.59 10.93
C SER A 390 16.25 10.15 11.04
N LEU A 391 16.55 9.19 11.92
CA LEU A 391 17.90 8.64 12.11
C LEU A 391 18.38 7.86 10.88
N GLY A 392 17.54 6.97 10.35
CA GLY A 392 17.89 6.18 9.17
C GLY A 392 18.22 7.04 7.96
N ALA A 393 17.43 8.09 7.71
CA ALA A 393 17.69 9.04 6.64
C ALA A 393 18.98 9.84 6.87
N ALA A 394 19.22 10.34 8.10
CA ALA A 394 20.43 11.10 8.42
C ALA A 394 21.71 10.26 8.27
N ILE A 395 21.72 9.01 8.75
CA ILE A 395 22.86 8.09 8.62
C ILE A 395 23.21 7.81 7.16
N ILE A 396 22.21 7.53 6.32
CA ILE A 396 22.46 7.15 4.93
C ILE A 396 22.78 8.35 4.04
N TYR A 397 22.19 9.51 4.32
CA TYR A 397 22.50 10.76 3.62
C TYR A 397 23.88 11.29 4.00
N ASN A 398 24.22 11.23 5.29
CA ASN A 398 25.51 11.55 5.88
C ASN A 398 26.09 12.90 5.41
N LYS A 399 25.34 13.98 5.65
CA LYS A 399 25.78 15.37 5.40
C LYS A 399 25.65 16.20 6.68
N ASP A 400 26.58 17.11 6.92
CA ASP A 400 26.65 17.89 8.18
C ASP A 400 25.32 18.56 8.53
N HIS A 401 24.69 19.21 7.54
CA HIS A 401 23.40 19.87 7.71
C HIS A 401 22.26 18.95 8.18
N SER A 402 22.34 17.64 7.96
CA SER A 402 21.31 16.69 8.47
C SER A 402 21.47 16.36 9.95
N TRP A 403 22.64 16.63 10.53
CA TRP A 403 22.96 16.36 11.92
C TRP A 403 22.72 17.57 12.84
N ASP A 404 22.82 18.79 12.30
CA ASP A 404 22.68 20.06 13.03
C ASP A 404 21.36 20.21 13.79
N ASP A 405 20.28 19.66 13.24
CA ASP A 405 18.93 19.71 13.82
C ASP A 405 18.44 18.34 14.32
N HIS A 406 19.29 17.31 14.27
CA HIS A 406 18.84 15.93 14.47
C HIS A 406 18.22 15.69 15.85
N TRP A 407 18.72 16.39 16.87
CA TRP A 407 18.22 16.31 18.24
C TRP A 407 16.73 16.69 18.35
N VAL A 408 16.23 17.58 17.47
CA VAL A 408 14.83 18.02 17.44
C VAL A 408 13.90 16.83 17.18
N PHE A 409 14.34 15.88 16.34
CA PHE A 409 13.58 14.69 15.95
C PHE A 409 13.66 13.53 16.96
N TRP A 410 14.34 13.73 18.08
CA TRP A 410 14.27 12.85 19.24
C TRP A 410 13.52 13.52 20.39
N VAL A 411 13.93 14.74 20.74
CA VAL A 411 13.36 15.49 21.86
C VAL A 411 11.88 15.83 21.60
N GLY A 412 11.56 16.36 20.42
CA GLY A 412 10.19 16.74 20.07
C GLY A 412 9.23 15.54 20.13
N PRO A 413 9.52 14.45 19.40
CA PRO A 413 8.66 13.27 19.42
C PRO A 413 8.51 12.61 20.79
N PHE A 414 9.56 12.53 21.61
CA PHE A 414 9.43 11.96 22.95
C PHE A 414 8.62 12.83 23.91
N ILE A 415 8.76 14.16 23.84
CA ILE A 415 7.90 15.07 24.61
C ILE A 415 6.44 14.93 24.16
N GLY A 416 6.18 14.95 22.85
CA GLY A 416 4.83 14.78 22.31
C GLY A 416 4.18 13.45 22.72
N ALA A 417 4.96 12.35 22.68
CA ALA A 417 4.52 11.04 23.13
C ALA A 417 4.23 10.98 24.63
N ALA A 418 5.07 11.62 25.46
CA ALA A 418 4.86 11.70 26.91
C ALA A 418 3.59 12.49 27.26
N LEU A 419 3.36 13.62 26.61
CA LEU A 419 2.14 14.43 26.79
C LEU A 419 0.89 13.63 26.38
N ALA A 420 0.95 12.88 25.27
CA ALA A 420 -0.16 12.04 24.83
C ALA A 420 -0.46 10.89 25.81
N ALA A 421 0.59 10.25 26.34
CA ALA A 421 0.45 9.20 27.34
C ALA A 421 -0.13 9.74 28.65
N LEU A 422 0.36 10.90 29.12
CA LEU A 422 -0.16 11.58 30.30
C LEU A 422 -1.63 11.95 30.14
N TYR A 423 -2.00 12.54 28.99
CA TYR A 423 -3.39 12.87 28.68
C TYR A 423 -4.29 11.62 28.68
N HIS A 424 -3.83 10.53 28.06
CA HIS A 424 -4.59 9.27 28.04
C HIS A 424 -4.80 8.69 29.46
N VAL A 425 -3.79 8.76 30.32
CA VAL A 425 -3.87 8.28 31.71
C VAL A 425 -4.78 9.16 32.56
N ILE A 426 -4.62 10.49 32.49
CA ILE A 426 -5.36 11.44 33.34
C ILE A 426 -6.80 11.64 32.87
N VAL A 427 -7.04 11.85 31.58
CA VAL A 427 -8.35 12.29 31.09
C VAL A 427 -9.21 11.10 30.66
N ILE A 428 -8.65 10.18 29.88
CA ILE A 428 -9.42 9.08 29.28
C ILE A 428 -9.65 7.95 30.30
N ARG A 429 -8.65 7.63 31.12
CA ARG A 429 -8.77 6.52 32.09
C ARG A 429 -9.34 6.91 33.44
N ALA A 430 -9.20 8.17 33.88
CA ALA A 430 -9.61 8.58 35.22
C ALA A 430 -11.08 9.02 35.34
N ILE A 431 -11.81 9.22 34.24
CA ILE A 431 -13.24 9.58 34.27
C ILE A 431 -14.09 8.32 34.06
N PRO A 432 -14.57 7.65 35.13
CA PRO A 432 -15.65 6.70 34.98
C PRO A 432 -16.91 7.49 34.60
N PHE A 433 -17.39 7.33 33.36
CA PHE A 433 -18.78 7.65 33.06
C PHE A 433 -19.64 6.71 33.92
N LYS A 434 -20.03 7.17 35.12
CA LYS A 434 -21.19 6.62 35.82
C LYS A 434 -22.37 6.80 34.87
N SER A 435 -22.80 5.75 34.19
CA SER A 435 -24.19 5.74 33.73
C SER A 435 -25.03 5.79 34.99
N ARG A 436 -25.74 6.90 35.20
CA ARG A 436 -26.90 6.88 36.09
C ARG A 436 -27.85 5.84 35.49
N ASN A 437 -28.11 4.79 36.27
CA ASN A 437 -29.12 3.78 35.98
C ASN A 437 -30.49 4.42 35.83
#